data_AF-A0A091C7E2-F1
#
_entry.id   AF-A0A091C7E2-F1
#
_cell.length_a   1.000
_cell.length_b   1.000
_cell.length_c   1.000
_cell.angle_alpha   90.00
_cell.angle_beta   90.00
_cell.angle_gamma   90.00
#
_symmetry.space_group_name_H-M   'P 1'
#
loop_
_entity.id
_entity.type
_entity.pdbx_description
1 polymer ?
#
loop_
_entity_poly.entity_id
_entity_poly.type
_entity_poly.pdbx_seq_one_letter_code
_entity_poly.pdbx_strand_id
1 'polypeptide(L)' 'MKISVIGLGYVGLANALLLSQNEYVKAYDIVEEKVKVLQQKSHF' A
#
# COMPACT_ATOMS: atom_id res chain seq x y z
N MET A 1 -3.40 -14.40 5.15
CA MET A 1 -4.54 -13.84 4.39
C MET A 1 -4.03 -13.00 3.23
N LYS A 2 -4.81 -12.85 2.15
CA LYS A 2 -4.50 -11.95 1.02
C LYS A 2 -5.38 -10.72 1.14
N ILE A 3 -4.78 -9.52 1.20
CA ILE A 3 -5.48 -8.27 1.46
C ILE A 3 -5.22 -7.30 0.31
N SER A 4 -6.29 -6.71 -0.24
CA SER A 4 -6.19 -5.64 -1.24
C SER A 4 -6.61 -4.31 -0.64
N VAL A 5 -5.77 -3.28 -0.78
CA VAL A 5 -6.05 -1.93 -0.30
C VAL A 5 -6.17 -1.00 -1.51
N ILE A 6 -7.32 -0.35 -1.68
CA ILE A 6 -7.59 0.57 -2.78
C ILE A 6 -7.63 1.99 -2.23
N GLY A 7 -6.71 2.83 -2.70
CA GLY A 7 -6.47 4.19 -2.22
C GLY A 7 -5.28 4.25 -1.25
N LEU A 8 -4.28 5.05 -1.60
CA LEU A 8 -3.05 5.27 -0.85
C LEU A 8 -2.98 6.69 -0.28
N GLY A 9 -4.11 7.15 0.29
CA GLY A 9 -4.13 8.28 1.22
C GLY A 9 -3.56 7.90 2.59
N TYR A 10 -3.64 8.80 3.56
CA TYR A 10 -3.11 8.57 4.91
C TYR A 10 -3.60 7.26 5.55
N VAL A 11 -4.91 6.99 5.51
CA VAL A 11 -5.51 5.79 6.13
C VAL A 11 -5.13 4.52 5.37
N GLY A 12 -5.22 4.54 4.05
CA GLY A 12 -4.94 3.37 3.22
C GLY A 12 -3.47 2.96 3.30
N LEU A 13 -2.55 3.93 3.21
CA LEU A 13 -1.12 3.66 3.34
C LEU A 13 -0.73 3.16 4.72
N ALA A 14 -1.25 3.77 5.79
CA ALA A 14 -0.94 3.35 7.17
C ALA A 14 -1.38 1.90 7.42
N ASN A 15 -2.57 1.53 6.98
CA ASN A 15 -3.08 0.16 7.12
C ASN A 15 -2.34 -0.82 6.20
N ALA A 16 -2.02 -0.44 4.96
CA ALA A 16 -1.23 -1.29 4.06
C ALA A 16 0.13 -1.63 4.68
N LEU A 17 0.82 -0.63 5.23
CA LEU A 17 2.08 -0.80 5.95
C LEU A 17 1.94 -1.71 7.17
N LEU A 18 0.97 -1.43 8.05
CA LEU A 18 0.75 -2.23 9.26
C LEU A 18 0.45 -3.70 8.93
N LEU A 19 -0.46 -3.95 7.98
CA LEU A 19 -0.90 -5.29 7.62
C LEU A 19 0.19 -6.07 6.87
N SER A 20 1.01 -5.40 6.06
CA SER A 20 2.10 -6.02 5.30
C SER A 20 3.17 -6.69 6.16
N GLN A 21 3.21 -6.39 7.46
CA GLN A 21 4.14 -7.01 8.39
C GLN A 21 3.86 -8.50 8.62
N ASN A 22 2.61 -8.93 8.45
CA ASN A 22 2.19 -10.31 8.73
C ASN A 22 1.37 -10.94 7.61
N GLU A 23 0.87 -10.13 6.66
CA GLU A 23 -0.06 -10.57 5.64
C GLU A 23 0.41 -10.18 4.24
N TYR A 24 -0.05 -10.92 3.23
CA TYR A 24 0.21 -10.56 1.84
C TYR A 24 -0.72 -9.41 1.42
N VAL A 25 -0.17 -8.20 1.35
CA VAL A 25 -0.90 -6.98 0.99
C VAL A 25 -0.56 -6.58 -0.44
N LYS A 26 -1.58 -6.21 -1.22
CA LYS A 26 -1.39 -5.52 -2.50
C LYS A 26 -2.16 -4.21 -2.48
N ALA A 27 -1.45 -3.10 -2.66
CA ALA A 27 -2.02 -1.78 -2.62
C ALA A 27 -2.15 -1.16 -4.02
N TYR A 28 -3.19 -0.36 -4.23
CA TYR A 28 -3.53 0.27 -5.50
C TYR A 28 -3.88 1.74 -5.28
N ASP A 29 -3.47 2.62 -6.19
CA ASP A 29 -3.94 4.00 -6.28
C ASP A 29 -4.08 4.39 -7.75
N ILE A 30 -5.00 5.30 -8.05
CA ILE A 30 -5.23 5.79 -9.42
C ILE A 30 -4.15 6.79 -9.85
N VAL A 31 -3.46 7.42 -8.91
CA VAL A 31 -2.40 8.39 -9.18
C VAL A 31 -1.07 7.65 -9.30
N GLU A 32 -0.64 7.39 -10.54
CA GLU A 32 0.57 6.63 -10.86
C GLU A 32 1.84 7.16 -10.16
N GLU A 33 1.99 8.49 -10.09
CA GLU A 33 3.13 9.12 -9.42
C GLU A 33 3.23 8.72 -7.94
N LYS A 34 2.08 8.66 -7.23
CA LYS A 34 2.05 8.21 -5.83
C LYS A 34 2.52 6.78 -5.70
N VAL A 35 2.07 5.90 -6.59
CA VAL A 35 2.49 4.49 -6.62
C VAL A 35 4.00 4.39 -6.83
N LYS A 36 4.56 5.11 -7.80
CA LYS A 36 6.01 5.12 -8.08
C LYS A 36 6.82 5.59 -6.88
N VAL A 37 6.42 6.69 -6.25
CA VAL A 37 7.11 7.24 -5.07
C VAL A 37 7.04 6.26 -3.89
N LEU A 38 5.87 5.64 -3.65
CA LEU A 38 5.69 4.71 -2.53
C LEU A 38 6.45 3.40 -2.76
N GLN A 39 6.53 2.90 -3.99
CA GLN A 39 7.28 1.68 -4.31
C GLN A 39 8.81 1.82 -4.10
N GLN A 40 9.33 3.05 -4.14
CA GLN A 40 10.73 3.34 -3.79
C GLN A 40 10.96 3.44 -2.28
N LYS A 41 9.93 3.81 -1.51
CA LYS A 41 10.03 4.07 -0.06
C LYS A 41 9.61 2.89 0.80
N SER A 42 8.74 2.03 0.25
CA SER A 42 8.10 0.96 0.97
C SER A 42 8.12 -0.32 0.15
N HIS A 43 8.54 -1.42 0.77
CA HIS A 43 8.51 -2.75 0.17
C HIS A 43 7.42 -3.58 0.84
N PHE A 44 6.24 -3.61 0.22
CA PHE A 44 5.13 -4.50 0.55
C PHE A 44 4.43 -4.97 -0.73
#